data_AF-A0A6N8XFI5-F1
#
_entry.id   AF-A0A6N8XFI5-F1
#
_cell.length_a   1.000
_cell.length_b   1.000
_cell.length_c   1.000
_cell.angle_alpha   90.00
_cell.angle_beta   90.00
_cell.angle_gamma   90.00
#
_symmetry.space_group_name_H-M   'P 1'
#
loop_
_entity.id
_entity.type
_entity.pdbx_description
1 polymer ?
#
loop_
_entity_poly.entity_id
_entity_poly.type
_entity_poly.pdbx_seq_one_letter_code
_entity_poly.pdbx_strand_id
1 'polypeptide(L)'
;MRFEYYEDEKAGVRQLKRVVFGRGDAVEMRFRYATRGDVSTTLVGKYELTERLRLHRVEILVGGTMAREYRLESERTATGWERLRRIQLCFAARNDRTPCLTPLAIDWIDPSVELPYVRTLVARIESAHGTTRAFSYGMHNAREGADFTFGADESPFGALTPTADVREG
;
A
#
# COMPACT_ATOMS: atom_id res chain seq x y z
N MET A 1 18.12 -4.37 13.82
CA MET A 1 17.13 -4.47 12.72
C MET A 1 17.89 -4.63 11.43
N ARG A 2 17.45 -5.51 10.54
CA ARG A 2 18.14 -5.85 9.28
C ARG A 2 17.13 -5.98 8.15
N PHE A 3 17.49 -5.48 6.97
CA PHE A 3 16.69 -5.51 5.75
C PHE A 3 17.37 -6.40 4.72
N GLU A 4 16.61 -7.28 4.08
CA GLU A 4 17.07 -8.10 2.97
C GLU A 4 16.21 -7.80 1.75
N TYR A 5 16.87 -7.63 0.60
CA TYR A 5 16.23 -7.32 -0.68
C TYR A 5 16.42 -8.47 -1.66
N TYR A 6 15.47 -8.66 -2.57
CA TYR A 6 15.69 -9.39 -3.81
C TYR A 6 16.09 -8.39 -4.88
N GLU A 7 17.13 -8.73 -5.65
CA GLU A 7 17.68 -7.90 -6.72
C GLU A 7 17.85 -8.78 -7.97
N ASP A 8 17.31 -8.32 -9.10
CA ASP A 8 17.56 -8.87 -10.44
C ASP A 8 17.90 -7.69 -11.36
N GLU A 9 19.19 -7.51 -11.59
CA GLU A 9 19.72 -6.42 -12.42
C GLU A 9 19.24 -6.51 -13.87
N LYS A 10 19.11 -7.73 -14.42
CA LYS A 10 18.67 -7.93 -15.81
C LYS A 10 17.21 -7.55 -15.98
N ALA A 11 16.39 -7.85 -14.98
CA ALA A 11 14.99 -7.47 -14.99
C ALA A 11 14.75 -6.03 -14.52
N GLY A 12 15.75 -5.34 -13.98
CA GLY A 12 15.62 -4.02 -13.38
C GLY A 12 14.75 -4.03 -12.12
N VAL A 13 14.82 -5.11 -11.34
CA VAL A 13 13.91 -5.39 -10.23
C VAL A 13 14.67 -5.33 -8.90
N ARG A 14 14.15 -4.54 -7.96
CA ARG A 14 14.62 -4.50 -6.56
C ARG A 14 13.42 -4.40 -5.63
N GLN A 15 13.20 -5.40 -4.78
CA GLN A 15 12.14 -5.35 -3.77
C GLN A 15 12.60 -5.81 -2.39
N LEU A 16 12.00 -5.23 -1.36
CA LEU A 16 12.18 -5.66 0.02
C LEU A 16 11.65 -7.09 0.16
N LYS A 17 12.48 -8.03 0.58
CA LYS A 17 12.11 -9.44 0.75
C LYS A 17 11.75 -9.74 2.19
N ARG A 18 12.58 -9.23 3.12
CA ARG A 18 12.51 -9.59 4.53
C ARG A 18 13.02 -8.45 5.41
N VAL A 19 12.42 -8.31 6.58
CA VAL A 19 12.91 -7.47 7.67
C VAL A 19 13.00 -8.30 8.93
N VAL A 20 14.11 -8.22 9.65
CA VAL A 20 14.33 -8.94 10.91
C VAL A 20 14.64 -7.94 12.03
N PHE A 21 13.98 -8.09 13.17
CA PHE A 21 14.12 -7.19 14.32
C PHE A 21 13.73 -7.85 15.64
N GLY A 22 13.86 -7.10 16.74
CA GLY A 22 13.65 -7.60 18.10
C GLY A 22 14.91 -8.22 18.71
N ARG A 23 14.84 -8.53 20.00
CA ARG A 23 15.96 -9.15 20.74
C ARG A 23 16.28 -10.52 20.14
N GLY A 24 17.52 -10.72 19.73
CA GLY A 24 17.97 -11.98 19.12
C GLY A 24 17.25 -12.32 17.81
N ASP A 25 16.86 -11.30 17.02
CA ASP A 25 16.18 -11.51 15.72
C ASP A 25 14.86 -12.28 15.83
N ALA A 26 14.18 -12.15 16.97
CA ALA A 26 12.97 -12.92 17.29
C ALA A 26 11.76 -12.63 16.39
N VAL A 27 11.73 -11.50 15.68
CA VAL A 27 10.62 -11.11 14.80
C VAL A 27 11.11 -10.99 13.36
N GLU A 28 10.35 -11.61 12.46
CA GLU A 28 10.61 -11.60 11.02
C GLU A 28 9.36 -11.17 10.26
N MET A 29 9.52 -10.20 9.36
CA MET A 29 8.51 -9.83 8.37
C MET A 29 8.95 -10.30 6.99
N ARG A 30 8.08 -11.00 6.26
CA ARG A 30 8.30 -11.43 4.88
C ARG A 30 7.33 -10.72 3.94
N PHE A 31 7.82 -10.31 2.79
CA PHE A 31 7.07 -9.61 1.77
C PHE A 31 6.95 -10.51 0.54
N ARG A 32 5.71 -10.82 0.14
CA ARG A 32 5.44 -11.68 -1.03
C ARG A 32 4.82 -10.85 -2.14
N TYR A 33 5.39 -11.03 -3.32
CA TYR A 33 5.03 -10.26 -4.50
C TYR A 33 4.43 -11.16 -5.56
N ALA A 34 3.42 -10.64 -6.24
CA ALA A 34 2.84 -11.21 -7.43
C ALA A 34 3.25 -10.36 -8.63
N THR A 35 3.30 -10.97 -9.81
CA THR A 35 3.51 -10.23 -11.05
C THR A 35 2.30 -9.35 -11.36
N ARG A 36 2.54 -8.16 -11.90
CA ARG A 36 1.51 -7.29 -12.48
C ARG A 36 1.90 -6.98 -13.93
N GLY A 37 0.92 -6.97 -14.82
CA GLY A 37 1.13 -6.79 -16.27
C GLY A 37 0.53 -5.50 -16.82
N ASP A 38 -0.03 -4.67 -15.95
CA ASP A 38 -0.73 -3.45 -16.34
C ASP A 38 0.19 -2.23 -16.40
N VAL A 39 1.45 -2.31 -15.96
CA VAL A 39 2.37 -1.18 -15.96
C VAL A 39 3.19 -1.07 -17.24
N SER A 40 3.43 0.17 -17.66
CA SER A 40 4.42 0.51 -18.70
C SER A 40 5.74 0.93 -18.06
N THR A 41 6.85 0.73 -18.77
CA THR A 41 8.15 1.31 -18.42
C THR A 41 8.03 2.83 -18.34
N THR A 42 8.54 3.42 -17.26
CA THR A 42 8.61 4.86 -17.05
C THR A 42 10.07 5.30 -16.98
N LEU A 43 10.40 6.46 -17.54
CA LEU A 43 11.71 7.07 -17.39
C LEU A 43 11.78 7.87 -16.10
N VAL A 44 12.75 7.55 -15.25
CA VAL A 44 13.11 8.32 -14.05
C VAL A 44 14.53 8.84 -14.26
N GLY A 45 14.62 10.09 -14.71
CA GLY A 45 15.89 10.67 -15.18
C GLY A 45 16.40 9.92 -16.42
N LYS A 46 17.58 9.30 -16.33
CA LYS A 46 18.17 8.49 -17.40
C LYS A 46 17.89 6.98 -17.29
N TYR A 47 17.08 6.58 -16.30
CA TYR A 47 16.83 5.17 -15.99
C TYR A 47 15.43 4.78 -16.40
N GLU A 48 15.30 3.61 -17.02
CA GLU A 48 14.02 2.96 -17.27
C GLU A 48 13.61 2.14 -16.04
N LEU A 49 12.44 2.45 -15.50
CA LEU A 49 11.84 1.74 -14.37
C LEU A 49 10.57 1.03 -14.84
N THR A 50 10.48 -0.28 -14.60
CA THR A 50 9.25 -1.04 -14.79
C THR A 50 8.86 -1.74 -13.50
N GLU A 51 7.74 -1.34 -12.90
CA GLU A 51 7.25 -1.95 -11.65
C GLU A 51 6.49 -3.26 -11.92
N ARG A 52 7.22 -4.33 -12.25
CA ARG A 52 6.62 -5.62 -12.66
C ARG A 52 5.95 -6.40 -11.54
N LEU A 53 6.03 -5.91 -10.30
CA LEU A 53 5.62 -6.63 -9.11
C LEU A 53 4.68 -5.79 -8.26
N ARG A 54 3.71 -6.46 -7.64
CA ARG A 54 2.84 -5.90 -6.61
C ARG A 54 2.98 -6.72 -5.33
N LEU A 55 3.02 -6.04 -4.20
CA LEU A 55 2.93 -6.71 -2.90
C LEU A 55 1.51 -7.28 -2.74
N HIS A 56 1.38 -8.57 -2.47
CA HIS A 56 0.07 -9.21 -2.27
C HIS A 56 -0.07 -9.91 -0.91
N ARG A 57 1.04 -10.07 -0.17
CA ARG A 57 1.02 -10.63 1.18
C ARG A 57 2.20 -10.15 2.02
N VAL A 58 1.93 -9.87 3.30
CA VAL A 58 2.94 -9.63 4.34
C VAL A 58 2.76 -10.64 5.46
N GLU A 59 3.80 -11.40 5.77
CA GLU A 59 3.79 -12.42 6.82
C GLU A 59 4.62 -11.92 8.00
N ILE A 60 4.09 -12.02 9.22
CA ILE A 60 4.82 -11.72 10.46
C ILE A 60 5.03 -13.02 11.21
N LEU A 61 6.29 -13.35 11.48
CA LEU A 61 6.71 -14.51 12.23
C LEU A 61 7.37 -14.06 13.55
N VAL A 62 7.09 -14.81 14.62
CA VAL A 62 7.72 -14.63 15.94
C VAL A 62 8.30 -15.98 16.35
N GLY A 63 9.60 -16.03 16.62
CA GLY A 63 10.30 -17.28 16.94
C GLY A 63 10.14 -18.35 15.85
N GLY A 64 10.11 -17.95 14.58
CA GLY A 64 9.93 -18.84 13.43
C GLY A 64 8.50 -19.29 13.16
N THR A 65 7.54 -18.99 14.04
CA THR A 65 6.12 -19.34 13.86
C THR A 65 5.35 -18.16 13.27
N MET A 66 4.50 -18.41 12.28
CA MET A 66 3.61 -17.36 11.74
C MET A 66 2.67 -16.87 12.84
N ALA A 67 2.72 -15.58 13.14
CA ALA A 67 1.83 -14.92 14.10
C ALA A 67 0.65 -14.25 13.37
N ARG A 68 0.93 -13.56 12.27
CA ARG A 68 -0.04 -12.77 11.51
C ARG A 68 0.28 -12.77 10.01
N GLU A 69 -0.74 -12.60 9.19
CA GLU A 69 -0.65 -12.43 7.74
C GLU A 69 -1.57 -11.29 7.31
N TYR A 70 -1.06 -10.36 6.50
CA TYR A 70 -1.86 -9.38 5.79
C TYR A 70 -2.00 -9.83 4.33
N ARG A 71 -3.22 -10.08 3.89
CA ARG A 71 -3.55 -10.37 2.49
C ARG A 71 -3.97 -9.08 1.80
N LEU A 72 -3.31 -8.75 0.71
CA LEU A 72 -3.58 -7.57 -0.10
C LEU A 72 -4.21 -8.05 -1.41
N GLU A 73 -5.52 -7.87 -1.53
CA GLU A 73 -6.28 -8.27 -2.71
C GLU A 73 -6.43 -7.07 -3.64
N SER A 74 -6.01 -7.25 -4.89
CA SER A 74 -6.13 -6.24 -5.93
C SER A 74 -7.22 -6.62 -6.93
N GLU A 75 -7.80 -5.62 -7.57
CA GLU A 75 -8.72 -5.78 -8.68
C GLU A 75 -8.16 -5.12 -9.95
N ARG A 76 -8.67 -5.55 -11.10
CA ARG A 76 -8.36 -4.94 -12.40
C ARG A 76 -9.52 -4.05 -12.84
N THR A 77 -9.23 -2.81 -13.21
CA THR A 77 -10.20 -1.84 -13.72
C THR A 77 -10.62 -2.19 -15.14
N ALA A 78 -11.71 -1.58 -15.63
CA ALA A 78 -12.13 -1.70 -17.02
C ALA A 78 -11.07 -1.20 -18.02
N THR A 79 -10.26 -0.22 -17.61
CA THR A 79 -9.13 0.32 -18.38
C THR A 79 -7.86 -0.53 -18.29
N GLY A 80 -7.91 -1.67 -17.60
CA GLY A 80 -6.86 -2.67 -17.58
C GLY A 80 -5.81 -2.52 -16.47
N TRP A 81 -5.92 -1.50 -15.61
CA TRP A 81 -4.99 -1.22 -14.50
C TRP A 81 -5.36 -1.99 -13.24
N GLU A 82 -4.38 -2.31 -12.42
CA GLU A 82 -4.57 -2.99 -11.14
C GLU A 82 -4.50 -2.00 -9.97
N ARG A 83 -5.41 -2.17 -9.01
CA ARG A 83 -5.47 -1.36 -7.78
C ARG A 83 -5.86 -2.22 -6.58
N LEU A 84 -5.43 -1.81 -5.39
CA LEU A 84 -5.71 -2.53 -4.14
C LEU A 84 -7.18 -2.38 -3.76
N ARG A 85 -7.93 -3.48 -3.63
CA ARG A 85 -9.34 -3.47 -3.25
C ARG A 85 -9.56 -3.78 -1.77
N ARG A 86 -8.77 -4.71 -1.21
CA ARG A 86 -8.97 -5.16 0.17
C ARG A 86 -7.66 -5.46 0.88
N ILE A 87 -7.67 -5.24 2.19
CA ILE A 87 -6.61 -5.68 3.11
C ILE A 87 -7.26 -6.54 4.19
N GLN A 88 -6.83 -7.79 4.30
CA GLN A 88 -7.34 -8.71 5.32
C GLN A 88 -6.24 -9.13 6.28
N LEU A 89 -6.49 -8.98 7.59
CA LEU A 89 -5.62 -9.52 8.63
C LEU A 89 -6.08 -10.93 9.02
N CYS A 90 -5.17 -11.88 8.92
CA CYS A 90 -5.33 -13.27 9.34
C CYS A 90 -4.30 -13.60 10.44
N PHE A 91 -4.65 -14.48 11.36
CA PHE A 91 -3.76 -14.91 12.45
C PHE A 91 -3.20 -16.31 12.17
N ALA A 92 -2.23 -16.73 12.98
CA ALA A 92 -1.77 -18.12 13.05
C ALA A 92 -2.95 -19.10 12.99
N ALA A 93 -2.85 -20.13 12.15
CA ALA A 93 -3.86 -21.18 12.10
C ALA A 93 -3.99 -21.83 13.49
N ARG A 94 -5.23 -22.00 13.94
CA ARG A 94 -5.56 -22.86 15.08
C ARG A 94 -6.45 -23.97 14.54
N ASN A 95 -6.01 -25.22 14.67
CA ASN A 95 -6.75 -26.41 14.21
C ASN A 95 -7.10 -26.35 12.71
N ASP A 96 -6.11 -26.15 11.85
CA ASP A 96 -6.23 -26.08 10.37
C ASP A 96 -7.17 -25.00 9.81
N ARG A 97 -7.68 -24.12 10.67
CA ARG A 97 -8.41 -22.91 10.26
C ARG A 97 -7.60 -21.68 10.61
N THR A 98 -7.39 -20.83 9.61
CA THR A 98 -6.76 -19.52 9.79
C THR A 98 -7.88 -18.52 10.09
N PRO A 99 -8.06 -18.06 11.34
CA PRO A 99 -9.06 -17.05 11.62
C PRO A 99 -8.62 -15.74 10.98
N CYS A 100 -9.52 -15.12 10.22
CA CYS A 100 -9.29 -13.83 9.58
C CYS A 100 -10.35 -12.83 10.06
N LEU A 101 -9.94 -11.58 10.19
CA LEU A 101 -10.87 -10.48 10.41
C LEU A 101 -11.64 -10.18 9.12
N THR A 102 -12.76 -9.47 9.27
CA THR A 102 -13.41 -8.79 8.15
C THR A 102 -12.38 -7.90 7.45
N PRO A 103 -12.29 -7.93 6.11
CA PRO A 103 -11.31 -7.12 5.40
C PRO A 103 -11.63 -5.63 5.51
N LEU A 104 -10.58 -4.81 5.54
CA LEU A 104 -10.70 -3.41 5.17
C LEU A 104 -10.97 -3.35 3.66
N ALA A 105 -12.02 -2.64 3.26
CA ALA A 105 -12.38 -2.46 1.86
C ALA A 105 -12.03 -1.04 1.39
N ILE A 106 -11.55 -0.95 0.16
CA ILE A 106 -11.21 0.30 -0.51
C ILE A 106 -12.09 0.39 -1.76
N ASP A 107 -12.95 1.39 -1.78
CA ASP A 107 -13.66 1.78 -3.00
C ASP A 107 -12.90 2.90 -3.68
N TRP A 108 -12.89 2.84 -4.99
CA TRP A 108 -12.15 3.75 -5.84
C TRP A 108 -13.08 4.48 -6.79
N ILE A 109 -12.69 5.69 -7.15
CA ILE A 109 -13.26 6.48 -8.24
C ILE A 109 -12.30 6.39 -9.42
N ASP A 110 -12.87 6.09 -10.58
CA ASP A 110 -12.21 6.32 -11.86
C ASP A 110 -12.51 7.76 -12.28
N PRO A 111 -11.49 8.63 -12.47
CA PRO A 111 -11.71 9.99 -12.92
C PRO A 111 -12.51 10.02 -14.22
N SER A 112 -13.57 10.83 -14.26
CA SER A 112 -14.39 11.01 -15.47
C SER A 112 -13.69 11.84 -16.55
N VAL A 113 -12.61 12.52 -16.18
CA VAL A 113 -11.73 13.26 -17.07
C VAL A 113 -10.32 12.68 -16.96
N GLU A 114 -9.56 12.71 -18.05
CA GLU A 114 -8.16 12.29 -18.01
C GLU A 114 -7.34 13.28 -17.17
N LEU A 115 -6.80 12.79 -16.07
CA LEU A 115 -5.91 13.56 -15.21
C LEU A 115 -4.47 13.09 -15.45
N PRO A 116 -3.54 13.99 -15.82
CA PRO A 116 -2.14 13.63 -15.95
C PRO A 116 -1.64 12.98 -14.66
N TYR A 117 -1.03 11.79 -14.80
CA TYR A 117 -0.44 11.02 -13.70
C TYR A 117 -1.40 10.46 -12.64
N VAL A 118 -2.70 10.77 -12.68
CA VAL A 118 -3.71 10.25 -11.72
C VAL A 118 -4.61 9.22 -12.41
N ARG A 119 -4.45 7.96 -12.03
CA ARG A 119 -5.21 6.84 -12.63
C ARG A 119 -6.50 6.52 -11.88
N THR A 120 -6.52 6.72 -10.57
CA THR A 120 -7.65 6.40 -9.70
C THR A 120 -7.54 7.21 -8.41
N LEU A 121 -8.67 7.40 -7.76
CA LEU A 121 -8.79 8.15 -6.51
C LEU A 121 -9.51 7.28 -5.48
N VAL A 122 -9.16 7.36 -4.20
CA VAL A 122 -9.85 6.58 -3.17
C VAL A 122 -11.19 7.24 -2.89
N ALA A 123 -12.31 6.56 -3.11
CA ALA A 123 -13.63 7.09 -2.78
C ALA A 123 -13.93 6.93 -1.29
N ARG A 124 -13.61 5.74 -0.78
CA ARG A 124 -14.08 5.28 0.52
C ARG A 124 -13.14 4.21 1.05
N ILE A 125 -12.89 4.25 2.35
CA ILE A 125 -12.29 3.15 3.09
C ILE A 125 -13.28 2.71 4.16
N GLU A 126 -13.58 1.41 4.19
CA GLU A 126 -14.39 0.78 5.21
C GLU A 126 -13.51 -0.13 6.07
N SER A 127 -13.47 0.12 7.38
CA SER A 127 -12.67 -0.66 8.32
C SER A 127 -13.30 -2.02 8.60
N ALA A 128 -12.51 -2.94 9.15
CA ALA A 128 -13.00 -4.25 9.61
C ALA A 128 -14.14 -4.16 10.65
N HIS A 129 -14.32 -3.01 11.30
CA HIS A 129 -15.35 -2.75 12.29
C HIS A 129 -16.55 -1.97 11.72
N GLY A 130 -16.61 -1.78 10.40
CA GLY A 130 -17.69 -1.07 9.71
C GLY A 130 -17.56 0.46 9.73
N THR A 131 -16.50 1.01 10.33
CA THR A 131 -16.26 2.46 10.28
C THR A 131 -15.88 2.86 8.86
N THR A 132 -16.62 3.80 8.30
CA THR A 132 -16.41 4.28 6.94
C THR A 132 -15.78 5.66 6.96
N ARG A 133 -14.79 5.89 6.09
CA ARG A 133 -14.24 7.20 5.77
C ARG A 133 -14.39 7.45 4.28
N ALA A 134 -15.11 8.49 3.91
CA ALA A 134 -15.25 8.94 2.53
C ALA A 134 -14.23 10.05 2.22
N PHE A 135 -13.86 10.16 0.96
CA PHE A 135 -12.94 11.16 0.45
C PHE A 135 -13.60 11.89 -0.72
N SER A 136 -13.35 13.19 -0.80
CA SER A 136 -13.81 14.05 -1.89
C SER A 136 -12.60 14.75 -2.51
N TYR A 137 -12.70 15.02 -3.80
CA TYR A 137 -11.64 15.66 -4.57
C TYR A 137 -12.23 16.83 -5.34
N GLY A 138 -11.57 17.98 -5.25
CA GLY A 138 -11.84 19.14 -6.09
C GLY A 138 -10.73 19.31 -7.11
N MET A 139 -11.05 19.84 -8.29
CA MET A 139 -10.05 20.37 -9.21
C MET A 139 -9.97 21.88 -9.00
N HIS A 140 -8.79 22.38 -8.62
CA HIS A 140 -8.57 23.81 -8.56
C HIS A 140 -8.26 24.31 -9.98
N ASN A 141 -9.19 25.04 -10.60
CA ASN A 141 -8.98 25.60 -11.93
C ASN A 141 -8.03 26.80 -11.83
N ALA A 142 -6.79 26.64 -12.31
CA ALA A 142 -5.74 27.65 -12.30
C ALA A 142 -5.99 28.81 -13.29
N ARG A 143 -7.11 29.53 -13.14
CA ARG A 143 -7.36 30.76 -13.91
C ARG A 143 -6.97 32.06 -13.21
N GLU A 144 -6.43 32.00 -11.99
CA GLU A 144 -5.94 33.20 -11.29
C GLU A 144 -4.58 32.93 -10.60
N GLY A 145 -3.51 33.10 -11.38
CA GLY A 145 -2.27 33.78 -10.98
C GLY A 145 -1.55 33.48 -9.65
N ALA A 146 -1.64 32.29 -9.05
CA ALA A 146 -0.84 31.97 -7.85
C ALA A 146 -0.20 30.57 -7.91
N ASP A 147 1.08 30.54 -7.54
CA ASP A 147 1.95 29.38 -7.51
C ASP A 147 1.42 28.21 -6.67
N PHE A 148 1.72 27.01 -7.14
CA PHE A 148 1.36 25.72 -6.55
C PHE A 148 1.87 25.59 -5.11
N THR A 149 0.96 25.59 -4.15
CA THR A 149 1.22 25.05 -2.82
C THR A 149 0.10 24.08 -2.48
N PHE A 150 0.40 22.78 -2.42
CA PHE A 150 -0.46 21.85 -1.69
C PHE A 150 -0.48 22.34 -0.24
N GLY A 151 -1.59 22.93 0.20
CA GLY A 151 -1.78 23.26 1.61
C GLY A 151 -1.66 21.98 2.42
N ALA A 152 -0.97 22.02 3.57
CA ALA A 152 -0.81 20.86 4.46
C ALA A 152 -2.17 20.28 4.94
N ASP A 153 -3.23 21.05 4.77
CA ASP A 153 -4.65 20.81 5.01
C ASP A 153 -5.38 20.07 3.87
N GLU A 154 -4.80 20.02 2.66
CA GLU A 154 -5.29 19.23 1.51
C GLU A 154 -4.58 17.86 1.38
N SER A 155 -3.95 17.39 2.45
CA SER A 155 -3.29 16.08 2.46
C SER A 155 -4.34 14.97 2.25
N PRO A 156 -4.17 14.07 1.25
CA PRO A 156 -5.10 12.96 1.01
C PRO A 156 -5.17 11.96 2.18
N PHE A 157 -4.31 12.11 3.19
CA PHE A 157 -4.28 11.31 4.41
C PHE A 157 -4.93 11.98 5.62
N GLY A 158 -5.65 13.10 5.43
CA GLY A 158 -6.24 13.89 6.50
C GLY A 158 -5.18 14.66 7.30
N ALA A 159 -5.64 15.50 8.22
CA ALA A 159 -4.74 16.23 9.11
C ALA A 159 -3.76 15.27 9.79
N LEU A 160 -2.46 15.57 9.68
CA LEU A 160 -1.42 14.90 10.44
C LEU A 160 -1.82 15.04 11.92
N THR A 161 -2.33 13.97 12.53
CA THR A 161 -2.39 13.93 13.99
C THR A 161 -0.94 13.82 14.42
N PRO A 162 -0.38 14.80 15.15
CA PRO A 162 0.95 14.63 15.71
C PRO A 162 0.94 13.34 16.50
N THR A 163 1.91 12.46 16.25
CA THR A 163 2.11 11.30 17.12
C THR A 163 2.25 11.86 18.52
N ALA A 164 1.46 11.35 19.48
CA ALA A 164 1.61 11.77 20.87
C ALA A 164 3.08 11.59 21.23
N ASP A 165 3.73 12.69 21.59
CA ASP A 165 5.12 12.74 22.01
C ASP A 165 5.20 11.85 23.25
N VAL A 166 5.65 10.59 23.10
CA VAL A 166 5.98 9.75 24.25
C VAL A 166 7.31 10.29 24.78
N ARG A 167 7.22 11.43 25.46
CA ARG A 167 8.27 11.84 26.39
C ARG A 167 8.15 10.94 27.60
N GLU A 168 9.26 10.26 27.82
CA GLU A 168 9.56 9.41 28.96
C GLU A 168 9.12 10.03 30.28
N GLY A 169 8.52 9.19 31.12
CA GLY A 169 8.23 9.39 32.54
C GLY A 169 7.98 8.05 33.18
#